data_AF-A0A354GL50-F1
#
_entry.id   AF-A0A354GL50-F1
#
_cell.length_a   1.000
_cell.length_b   1.000
_cell.length_c   1.000
_cell.angle_alpha   90.00
_cell.angle_beta   90.00
_cell.angle_gamma   90.00
#
_symmetry.space_group_name_H-M   'P 1'
#
loop_
_entity.id
_entity.type
_entity.pdbx_description
1 polymer ?
#
loop_
_entity_poly.entity_id
_entity_poly.type
_entity_poly.pdbx_seq_one_letter_code
_entity_poly.pdbx_strand_id
1 'polypeptide(L)' 'YVLDLAKGSEITHFELDGAVTGSPAVAAGRLFVGTEKGTLYCFGAKK' A
#
# COMPACT_ATOMS: atom_id res chain seq x y z
N TYR A 1 1.12 5.98 -3.02
CA TYR A 1 2.02 6.05 -4.19
C TYR A 1 2.96 4.87 -4.18
N VAL A 2 3.36 4.40 -5.36
CA VAL A 2 4.41 3.43 -5.63
C VAL A 2 5.44 4.15 -6.48
N LEU A 3 6.68 4.20 -6.00
CA LEU A 3 7.76 4.94 -6.64
C LEU A 3 8.86 3.97 -7.11
N ASP A 4 9.53 4.31 -8.20
CA ASP A 4 10.78 3.69 -8.58
C ASP A 4 11.86 4.08 -7.58
N LEU A 5 12.55 3.10 -6.99
CA LEU A 5 13.51 3.35 -5.92
C LEU A 5 14.76 4.12 -6.40
N ALA A 6 15.17 3.93 -7.66
CA ALA A 6 16.38 4.55 -8.19
C ALA A 6 16.12 5.97 -8.72
N LYS A 7 14.95 6.17 -9.33
CA LYS A 7 14.59 7.43 -10.01
C LYS A 7 13.72 8.35 -9.17
N GLY A 8 13.04 7.81 -8.15
CA GLY A 8 12.01 8.53 -7.39
C GLY A 8 10.75 8.86 -8.20
N SER A 9 10.67 8.40 -9.45
CA SER A 9 9.51 8.64 -10.31
C SER A 9 8.33 7.80 -9.86
N GLU A 10 7.14 8.37 -9.89
CA GLU A 10 5.91 7.65 -9.60
C GLU A 10 5.62 6.59 -10.67
N ILE A 11 5.36 5.36 -10.23
CA ILE A 11 4.92 4.24 -11.06
C ILE A 11 3.39 4.21 -11.09
N THR A 12 2.76 4.31 -9.92
CA THR A 12 1.31 4.30 -9.76
C THR A 12 0.91 4.81 -8.38
N HIS A 13 -0.38 5.07 -8.16
CA HIS A 13 -0.95 5.29 -6.84
C HIS A 13 -2.35 4.69 -6.74
N PHE A 14 -2.79 4.55 -5.51
CA PHE A 14 -4.10 4.04 -5.17
C PHE A 14 -4.75 5.03 -4.22
N GLU A 15 -6.01 5.36 -4.49
CA GLU A 15 -6.83 6.07 -3.53
C GLU A 15 -7.35 5.08 -2.50
N LEU A 16 -7.25 5.46 -1.23
CA LEU A 16 -7.77 4.70 -0.09
C LEU A 16 -9.02 5.40 0.42
N ASP A 17 -9.90 4.63 1.06
CA ASP A 17 -11.15 5.13 1.63
C ASP A 17 -10.97 6.02 2.87
N GLY A 18 -9.80 5.99 3.52
CA GLY A 18 -9.50 6.75 4.73
C GLY A 18 -8.01 6.94 4.98
N ALA A 19 -7.68 7.70 6.02
CA ALA A 19 -6.30 7.96 6.41
C ALA A 19 -5.61 6.68 6.89
N VAL A 20 -4.31 6.59 6.61
CA VAL A 20 -3.43 5.52 7.11
C VAL A 20 -2.73 6.05 8.35
N THR A 21 -3.17 5.62 9.54
CA THR A 21 -2.58 6.02 10.82
C THR A 21 -1.71 4.96 11.46
N GLY A 22 -1.78 3.72 10.98
CA GLY A 22 -0.91 2.63 11.38
C GLY A 22 0.30 2.47 10.47
N SER A 23 1.26 1.64 10.90
CA SER A 23 2.37 1.22 10.05
C SER A 23 1.91 0.16 9.04
N PRO A 24 2.27 0.27 7.75
CA PRO A 24 2.12 -0.82 6.80
C PRO A 24 2.94 -2.07 7.21
N ALA A 25 2.50 -3.24 6.79
CA ALA A 25 3.20 -4.50 7.05
C ALA A 25 3.46 -5.29 5.75
N VAL A 26 4.58 -6.00 5.69
CA VAL A 26 4.91 -6.88 4.56
C VAL A 26 4.95 -8.33 5.03
N ALA A 27 4.15 -9.18 4.40
CA ALA A 27 4.12 -10.62 4.68
C ALA A 27 3.72 -11.40 3.42
N ALA A 28 4.29 -12.60 3.24
CA ALA A 28 4.01 -13.47 2.09
C ALA A 28 4.09 -12.76 0.71
N GLY A 29 5.04 -11.84 0.56
CA GLY A 29 5.24 -11.07 -0.69
C GLY A 29 4.15 -10.04 -0.98
N ARG A 30 3.40 -9.61 0.04
CA ARG A 30 2.29 -8.66 -0.07
C ARG A 30 2.43 -7.54 0.95
N LEU A 31 1.95 -6.36 0.58
CA LEU A 31 1.89 -5.17 1.43
C LEU A 31 0.47 -5.00 1.97
N PHE A 32 0.37 -4.84 3.28
CA PHE A 32 -0.88 -4.66 4.01
C PHE A 32 -0.96 -3.25 4.59
N VAL A 33 -2.08 -2.58 4.38
CA VAL A 33 -2.32 -1.20 4.83
C VAL A 33 -3.71 -1.10 5.44
N GLY A 34 -3.78 -0.72 6.71
CA GLY A 34 -5.05 -0.42 7.39
C GLY A 34 -5.41 1.05 7.29
N THR A 35 -6.70 1.35 7.11
CA THR A 35 -7.24 2.72 7.17
C THR A 35 -8.05 2.93 8.45
N GLU A 36 -8.23 4.20 8.85
CA GLU A 36 -9.07 4.57 10.00
C GLU A 36 -10.54 4.17 9.85
N LYS A 37 -11.00 3.91 8.62
CA LYS A 37 -12.36 3.39 8.37
C LYS A 37 -12.50 1.88 8.66
N GLY A 38 -11.42 1.22 9.07
CA GLY A 38 -11.38 -0.21 9.37
C GLY A 38 -11.15 -1.10 8.15
N THR A 39 -10.87 -0.51 6.98
CA THR A 39 -10.58 -1.26 5.75
C THR A 39 -9.11 -1.69 5.73
N LEU A 40 -8.86 -2.98 5.45
CA LEU A 40 -7.53 -3.53 5.26
C LEU A 40 -7.26 -3.79 3.77
N TYR A 41 -6.36 -3.01 3.19
CA TYR A 41 -5.93 -3.16 1.80
C TYR A 41 -4.75 -4.13 1.72
N CYS A 42 -4.72 -4.90 0.64
CA CYS A 42 -3.65 -5.84 0.33
C CYS A 42 -3.16 -5.59 -1.10
N PHE A 43 -1.90 -5.21 -1.24
CA PHE A 43 -1.23 -4.99 -2.52
C PHE A 43 -0.22 -6.10 -2.81
N GLY A 44 -0.13 -6.50 -4.08
CA GLY A 44 0.78 -7.55 -4.55
C GLY A 44 0.14 -8.40 -5.64
N ALA A 45 0.91 -9.30 -6.22
CA ALA A 45 0.41 -10.19 -7.28
C ALA A 45 -0.64 -11.17 -6.72
N LYS A 46 -1.73 -11.35 -7.48
CA LYS A 46 -2.56 -12.54 -7.36
C LYS A 46 -1.73 -13.72 -7.88
N LYS A 47 -1.74 -14.83 -7.15
CA LYS A 47 -1.15 -16.08 -7.64
C LYS A 47 -1.92 -16.59 -8.84
#